data_AF-A0A4Q3A0E3-F1
#
_entry.id   AF-A0A4Q3A0E3-F1
#
_cell.length_a   1.000
_cell.length_b   1.000
_cell.length_c   1.000
_cell.angle_alpha   90.00
_cell.angle_beta   90.00
_cell.angle_gamma   90.00
#
_symmetry.space_group_name_H-M   'P 1'
#
loop_
_entity.id
_entity.type
_entity.pdbx_description
1 polymer ?
#
loop_
_entity_poly.entity_id
_entity_poly.type
_entity_poly.pdbx_seq_one_letter_code
_entity_poly.pdbx_strand_id
1 'polypeptide(L)'
;MRKINKTLIKSALLRIVDKLEMETSEDIEVSEDAYKLIPTSRWWITYPEEHHSLVYSLHDDIDEIENLATNPKRPCTYVDFDRMASILRYISEVENPS
;
A
#
# COMPACT_ATOMS: atom_id res chain seq x y z
N MET A 1 6.74 25.63 3.52
CA MET A 1 6.43 24.27 4.06
C MET A 1 4.93 24.06 3.98
N ARG A 2 4.47 23.05 3.23
CA ARG A 2 3.04 22.70 3.17
C ARG A 2 2.71 21.80 4.35
N LYS A 3 1.58 22.05 5.03
CA LYS A 3 1.09 21.22 6.14
C LYS A 3 -0.03 20.32 5.63
N ILE A 4 -0.07 19.07 6.11
CA ILE A 4 -1.18 18.14 5.95
C ILE A 4 -1.81 17.90 7.33
N ASN A 5 -3.13 17.81 7.40
CA ASN A 5 -3.85 17.56 8.65
C ASN A 5 -4.55 16.20 8.62
N LYS A 6 -4.85 15.67 9.82
CA LYS A 6 -5.45 14.34 9.97
C LYS A 6 -6.86 14.23 9.36
N THR A 7 -7.63 15.32 9.38
CA THR A 7 -8.97 15.36 8.78
C THR A 7 -8.91 15.13 7.27
N LEU A 8 -7.96 15.78 6.59
CA LEU A 8 -7.74 15.61 5.16
C LEU A 8 -7.34 14.17 4.82
N ILE A 9 -6.44 13.57 5.60
CA ILE A 9 -6.02 12.17 5.42
C ILE A 9 -7.23 11.24 5.57
N LYS A 10 -8.03 11.41 6.63
CA LYS A 10 -9.24 10.61 6.84
C LYS A 10 -10.21 10.74 5.66
N SER A 11 -10.50 11.95 5.20
CA SER A 11 -11.38 12.18 4.06
C SER A 11 -10.84 11.57 2.77
N ALA A 12 -9.52 11.58 2.56
CA ALA A 12 -8.91 10.94 1.40
C ALA A 12 -9.02 9.42 1.47
N LEU A 13 -8.74 8.81 2.62
CA LEU A 13 -8.86 7.35 2.82
C LEU A 13 -10.28 6.86 2.60
N LEU A 14 -11.29 7.58 3.10
CA LEU A 14 -12.70 7.23 2.85
C LEU A 14 -13.02 7.20 1.35
N ARG A 15 -12.58 8.21 0.59
CA ARG A 15 -12.79 8.22 -0.87
C ARG A 15 -12.06 7.11 -1.61
N ILE A 16 -10.93 6.63 -1.08
CA ILE A 16 -10.22 5.48 -1.63
C ILE A 16 -11.02 4.21 -1.36
N VAL A 17 -11.55 4.04 -0.15
CA VAL A 17 -12.44 2.92 0.18
C VAL A 17 -13.68 2.92 -0.73
N ASP A 18 -14.35 4.07 -0.88
CA ASP A 18 -15.51 4.19 -1.77
C ASP A 18 -15.16 3.75 -3.22
N LYS A 19 -13.96 4.11 -3.71
CA LYS A 19 -13.48 3.72 -5.04
C LYS A 19 -13.27 2.21 -5.16
N LEU A 20 -12.69 1.58 -4.15
CA LEU A 20 -12.50 0.12 -4.11
C LEU A 20 -13.86 -0.58 -4.14
N GLU A 21 -14.80 -0.19 -3.27
CA GLU A 21 -16.14 -0.79 -3.22
C GLU A 21 -16.94 -0.64 -4.52
N MET A 22 -16.71 0.44 -5.28
CA MET A 22 -17.44 0.71 -6.53
C MET A 22 -16.83 0.06 -7.77
N GLU A 23 -15.52 -0.11 -7.82
CA GLU A 23 -14.82 -0.43 -9.07
C GLU A 23 -13.96 -1.70 -9.02
N THR A 24 -13.69 -2.27 -7.84
CA THR A 24 -12.97 -3.55 -7.74
C THR A 24 -13.92 -4.70 -7.41
N SER A 25 -13.51 -5.93 -7.72
CA SER A 25 -14.17 -7.13 -7.20
C SER A 25 -14.03 -7.23 -5.68
N GLU A 26 -14.89 -8.02 -5.05
CA GLU A 26 -14.83 -8.32 -3.60
C GLU A 26 -13.50 -9.00 -3.23
N ASP A 27 -13.05 -9.92 -4.08
CA ASP A 27 -11.74 -10.55 -4.00
C ASP A 27 -10.84 -10.02 -5.11
N ILE A 28 -9.63 -9.56 -4.76
CA ILE A 28 -8.59 -9.12 -5.71
C ILE A 28 -7.52 -10.21 -5.76
N GLU A 29 -7.30 -10.80 -6.93
CA GLU A 29 -6.28 -11.84 -7.11
C GLU A 29 -4.87 -11.23 -7.13
N VAL A 30 -4.01 -11.75 -6.26
CA VAL A 30 -2.61 -11.31 -6.13
C VAL A 30 -1.71 -12.31 -6.85
N SER A 31 -1.15 -11.89 -7.99
CA SER A 31 -0.31 -12.74 -8.84
C SER A 31 1.18 -12.45 -8.69
N GLU A 32 1.53 -11.30 -8.11
CA GLU A 32 2.90 -10.86 -7.85
C GLU A 32 3.17 -10.82 -6.35
N ASP A 33 4.37 -11.23 -5.95
CA ASP A 33 4.76 -11.24 -4.53
C ASP A 33 5.91 -10.28 -4.27
N ALA A 34 6.99 -10.37 -5.05
CA ALA A 34 8.18 -9.56 -4.84
C ALA A 34 8.00 -8.13 -5.36
N TYR A 35 8.15 -7.13 -4.50
CA TYR A 35 8.18 -5.72 -4.90
C TYR A 35 9.34 -4.96 -4.28
N LYS A 36 9.70 -3.81 -4.87
CA LYS A 36 10.72 -2.89 -4.34
C LYS A 36 10.05 -1.71 -3.68
N LEU A 37 10.35 -1.46 -2.41
CA LEU A 37 9.89 -0.26 -1.73
C LEU A 37 10.67 0.95 -2.24
N ILE A 38 9.98 1.89 -2.87
CA ILE A 38 10.55 3.17 -3.31
C ILE A 38 10.12 4.25 -2.31
N PRO A 39 11.05 4.83 -1.51
CA PRO A 39 10.72 5.91 -0.59
C PRO A 39 10.01 7.05 -1.33
N THR A 40 9.01 7.69 -0.71
CA THR A 40 8.27 8.80 -1.34
C THR A 40 9.18 9.95 -1.80
N SER A 41 10.29 10.19 -1.08
CA SER A 41 11.34 11.16 -1.44
C SER A 41 12.21 10.74 -2.64
N ARG A 42 11.95 9.58 -3.24
CA ARG A 42 12.66 9.03 -4.39
C ARG A 42 11.70 8.46 -5.44
N TRP A 43 10.39 8.70 -5.29
CA TRP A 43 9.35 8.15 -6.17
C TRP A 43 9.49 8.61 -7.63
N TRP A 44 10.13 9.77 -7.87
CA TRP A 44 10.42 10.27 -9.22
C TRP A 44 11.67 9.64 -9.86
N ILE A 45 12.46 8.86 -9.11
CA ILE A 45 13.68 8.25 -9.62
C ILE A 45 13.29 6.93 -10.25
N THR A 46 13.17 6.94 -11.58
CA THR A 46 13.15 5.71 -12.38
C THR A 46 14.52 5.04 -12.24
N TYR A 47 14.61 4.08 -11.31
CA TYR A 47 15.67 3.07 -11.16
C TYR A 47 17.14 3.48 -11.41
N PRO A 48 17.97 3.65 -10.36
CA PRO A 48 19.39 3.32 -10.44
C PRO A 48 19.55 1.85 -10.00
N GLU A 49 20.07 1.01 -10.89
CA GLU A 49 20.29 -0.44 -10.73
C GLU A 49 21.17 -0.86 -9.53
N GLU A 50 21.73 0.09 -8.76
CA GLU A 50 22.88 -0.19 -7.88
C GLU A 50 22.61 -0.08 -6.38
N HIS A 51 21.36 0.12 -5.94
CA HIS A 51 21.05 0.19 -4.52
C HIS A 51 20.36 -1.07 -4.05
N HIS A 52 21.11 -1.91 -3.30
CA HIS A 52 20.67 -3.01 -2.46
C HIS A 52 19.14 -3.12 -2.40
N SER A 53 18.58 -3.88 -3.34
CA SER A 53 17.14 -4.01 -3.45
C SER A 53 16.65 -4.79 -2.24
N LEU A 54 16.13 -4.07 -1.24
CA LEU A 54 15.23 -4.66 -0.27
C LEU A 54 14.00 -5.08 -1.07
N VAL A 55 13.94 -6.38 -1.35
CA VAL A 55 12.77 -7.04 -1.92
C VAL A 55 11.84 -7.31 -0.75
N TYR A 56 10.63 -6.77 -0.85
CA TYR A 56 9.54 -7.01 0.07
C TYR A 56 8.56 -8.02 -0.55
N SER A 57 7.74 -8.64 0.28
CA SER A 57 6.71 -9.61 -0.13
C SER A 57 5.34 -9.00 0.07
N LEU A 58 4.56 -8.95 -1.00
CA LEU A 58 3.17 -8.49 -0.97
C LEU A 58 2.30 -9.50 -0.21
N HIS A 59 2.61 -10.80 -0.27
CA HIS A 59 1.93 -11.80 0.54
C HIS A 59 2.18 -11.59 2.05
N ASP A 60 3.42 -11.35 2.47
CA ASP A 60 3.74 -11.02 3.87
C ASP A 60 3.00 -9.75 4.33
N ASP A 61 2.87 -8.76 3.44
CA ASP A 61 2.14 -7.54 3.74
C ASP A 61 0.64 -7.78 3.91
N ILE A 62 0.04 -8.62 3.06
CA ILE A 62 -1.37 -9.02 3.16
C ILE A 62 -1.61 -9.78 4.46
N ASP A 63 -0.78 -10.77 4.79
CA ASP A 63 -0.88 -11.55 6.02
C ASP A 63 -0.83 -10.65 7.26
N GLU A 64 0.07 -9.65 7.26
CA GLU A 64 0.22 -8.72 8.36
C GLU A 64 -0.93 -7.71 8.48
N ILE A 65 -1.53 -7.30 7.35
CA ILE A 65 -2.73 -6.46 7.33
C ILE A 65 -3.98 -7.26 7.71
N GLU A 66 -4.10 -8.53 7.31
CA GLU A 66 -5.16 -9.42 7.77
C GLU A 66 -5.07 -9.63 9.28
N ASN A 67 -3.87 -9.88 9.81
CA ASN A 67 -3.63 -9.95 11.25
C ASN A 67 -3.99 -8.62 11.93
N LEU A 68 -3.66 -7.46 11.34
CA LEU A 68 -4.09 -6.15 11.87
C LEU A 68 -5.62 -6.05 11.97
N ALA A 69 -6.34 -6.51 10.95
CA ALA A 69 -7.79 -6.40 10.85
C ALA A 69 -8.51 -7.36 11.80
N THR A 70 -7.96 -8.55 12.00
CA THR A 70 -8.62 -9.64 12.76
C THR A 70 -8.15 -9.76 14.21
N ASN A 71 -6.99 -9.21 14.57
CA ASN A 71 -6.42 -9.29 15.91
C ASN A 71 -6.48 -7.93 16.66
N PRO A 72 -7.49 -7.70 17.52
CA PRO A 72 -7.64 -6.42 18.24
C PRO A 72 -6.54 -6.13 19.25
N LYS A 73 -5.66 -7.09 19.57
CA LYS A 73 -4.51 -6.91 20.46
C LYS A 73 -3.24 -6.50 19.72
N ARG A 74 -3.18 -6.66 18.39
CA ARG A 74 -2.03 -6.25 17.58
C ARG A 74 -1.99 -4.73 17.51
N PRO A 75 -0.90 -4.06 17.96
CA PRO A 75 -0.78 -2.62 17.81
C PRO A 75 -0.62 -2.26 16.33
N CYS A 76 -1.27 -1.17 15.89
CA CYS A 76 -0.99 -0.56 14.60
C CYS A 76 0.32 0.24 14.70
N THR A 77 1.27 -0.05 13.81
CA THR A 77 2.61 0.54 13.76
C THR A 77 2.82 1.29 12.45
N TYR A 78 3.89 2.07 12.36
CA TYR A 78 4.21 2.79 11.13
C TYR A 78 4.54 1.85 9.96
N VAL A 79 4.96 0.62 10.22
CA VAL A 79 5.19 -0.38 9.16
C VAL A 79 3.88 -0.73 8.46
N ASP A 80 2.76 -0.76 9.18
CA ASP A 80 1.44 -1.05 8.58
C ASP A 80 0.99 0.03 7.59
N PHE A 81 1.56 1.24 7.67
CA PHE A 81 1.26 2.29 6.70
C PHE A 81 1.92 1.98 5.36
N ASP A 82 3.16 1.47 5.40
CA ASP A 82 3.90 1.06 4.21
C ASP A 82 3.26 -0.19 3.58
N ARG A 83 2.83 -1.16 4.40
CA ARG A 83 2.11 -2.36 3.95
C ARG A 83 0.77 -2.03 3.29
N MET A 84 0.00 -1.12 3.87
CA MET A 84 -1.24 -0.68 3.23
C MET A 84 -0.95 0.06 1.91
N ALA A 85 0.14 0.84 1.86
CA ALA A 85 0.54 1.53 0.65
C ALA A 85 0.99 0.57 -0.46
N SER A 86 1.68 -0.54 -0.14
CA SER A 86 2.09 -1.55 -1.13
C SER A 86 0.87 -2.27 -1.71
N ILE A 87 -0.11 -2.66 -0.88
CA ILE A 87 -1.36 -3.27 -1.34
C ILE A 87 -2.14 -2.31 -2.25
N LEU A 88 -2.35 -1.05 -1.83
CA LEU A 88 -3.04 -0.06 -2.65
C LEU A 88 -2.29 0.24 -3.96
N ARG A 89 -0.97 0.15 -3.96
CA ARG A 89 -0.15 0.30 -5.17
C ARG A 89 -0.39 -0.84 -6.14
N TYR A 90 -0.34 -2.09 -5.68
CA TYR A 90 -0.62 -3.26 -6.50
C TYR A 90 -2.02 -3.16 -7.13
N ILE A 91 -3.05 -2.85 -6.33
CA ILE A 91 -4.42 -2.67 -6.84
C ILE A 91 -4.46 -1.59 -7.93
N SER A 92 -3.77 -0.45 -7.71
CA SER A 92 -3.70 0.61 -8.72
C SER A 92 -3.02 0.17 -10.02
N GLU A 93 -2.06 -0.75 -9.98
CA GLU A 93 -1.35 -1.26 -11.17
C GLU A 93 -2.21 -2.28 -11.92
N VAL A 94 -2.93 -3.13 -11.20
CA VAL A 94 -3.87 -4.11 -11.78
C VAL A 94 -5.04 -3.42 -12.46
N GLU A 95 -5.68 -2.44 -11.80
CA GLU A 95 -6.87 -1.76 -12.31
C GLU A 95 -6.56 -0.68 -13.34
N ASN A 96 -5.33 -0.14 -13.32
CA ASN A 96 -4.88 0.86 -14.26
C ASN A 96 -3.47 0.52 -14.80
N PRO A 97 -3.35 -0.55 -15.60
CA PRO A 97 -2.09 -0.93 -16.21
C PRO A 97 -1.64 0.18 -17.17
N SER A 98 -0.43 0.70 -16.96
CA SER A 98 0.16 1.76 -17.77
C SER A 98 0.93 1.22 -18.97
#